data_AF-A0A370N8Q9-F1
#
_entry.id   AF-A0A370N8Q9-F1
#
_cell.length_a   1.000
_cell.length_b   1.000
_cell.length_c   1.000
_cell.angle_alpha   90.00
_cell.angle_beta   90.00
_cell.angle_gamma   90.00
#
_symmetry.space_group_name_H-M   'P 1'
#
loop_
_entity.id
_entity.type
_entity.pdbx_description
1 polymer ?
#
loop_
_entity_poly.entity_id
_entity_poly.type
_entity_poly.pdbx_seq_one_letter_code
_entity_poly.pdbx_strand_id
1 'polypeptide(L)'
;MNSSARKGRARVAGASGQALVPALIFLLVGCIGLYVAFNSFQMTSAKIKLQNTADAAAYSAAVLQARDYNFSAYTNRAMVANQVTAAQVVALKSWIDELDATYTPSQLDQAINRLADHPARWSTPKNVGKNDIAPVRAALDALLPTVATGIGTLNRALSAAQANYHAAIFSAVPDAADAIAQQNQPDTHVTSGYFVSPRNAAQLAAWRSYTATITPAGTIGTDAFADVATDPNTLDGFVKNRDSVRSVAPNFQQLDDTANNLCGANSSLTVYVTHDGGTQLRSDKSGWQSIDASTAHLRISCIGALEAEAGFGGSANGNITSFMTHPPFAAWQDWQGYGGYFNFGYQGSSSPGWQVPDAMAEQFRRGPGHSLDATNGGLLPYQNLTGTPMLNAAPRITIEVTRNSNTLVKTVDLRGGGRMAVDDNAAGGAMRALSSANAYFVRPDETSSGSSIIGGLMNAGQWARADRKTEYPSLFSPYWQATLAPVSDSERAAAQANQISTATQARKP
;
A
#
# COMPACT_ATOMS: atom_id res chain seq x y z
N MET A 1 14.26 4.89 -113.93
CA MET A 1 13.32 5.35 -112.90
C MET A 1 13.16 4.23 -111.86
N ASN A 2 13.46 4.57 -110.60
CA ASN A 2 13.02 4.04 -109.30
C ASN A 2 13.07 2.54 -108.90
N SER A 3 13.93 2.32 -107.89
CA SER A 3 13.73 1.60 -106.62
C SER A 3 13.77 0.05 -106.59
N SER A 4 14.62 -0.51 -105.72
CA SER A 4 14.17 -0.99 -104.40
C SER A 4 15.30 -1.68 -103.61
N ALA A 5 15.24 -1.54 -102.29
CA ALA A 5 16.24 -1.84 -101.28
C ALA A 5 16.72 -3.31 -101.23
N ARG A 6 18.04 -3.53 -101.12
CA ARG A 6 18.60 -4.78 -100.59
C ARG A 6 18.92 -4.62 -99.10
N LYS A 7 18.12 -5.33 -98.30
CA LYS A 7 18.25 -5.55 -96.85
C LYS A 7 19.69 -5.90 -96.46
N GLY A 8 20.25 -5.15 -95.51
CA GLY A 8 21.45 -5.52 -94.78
C GLY A 8 21.21 -6.83 -94.03
N ARG A 9 22.00 -7.86 -94.36
CA ARG A 9 22.15 -9.04 -93.49
C ARG A 9 23.19 -8.68 -92.43
N ALA A 10 22.70 -8.33 -91.24
CA ALA A 10 23.52 -8.38 -90.04
C ALA A 10 24.02 -9.83 -89.90
N ARG A 11 25.34 -10.04 -89.99
CA ARG A 11 25.95 -11.29 -89.56
C ARG A 11 25.70 -11.39 -88.05
N VAL A 12 24.80 -12.28 -87.65
CA VAL A 12 24.79 -12.80 -86.29
C VAL A 12 26.11 -13.53 -86.13
N ALA A 13 27.08 -12.89 -85.48
CA ALA A 13 28.28 -13.57 -85.03
C ALA A 13 27.81 -14.74 -84.17
N GLY A 14 28.14 -15.96 -84.57
CA GLY A 14 27.94 -17.12 -83.72
C GLY A 14 28.72 -16.89 -82.44
N ALA A 15 28.01 -16.59 -81.35
CA ALA A 15 28.59 -16.54 -80.03
C ALA A 15 29.10 -17.95 -79.73
N SER A 16 30.41 -18.14 -79.86
CA SER A 16 31.08 -19.33 -79.37
C SER A 16 30.75 -19.46 -77.88
N GLY A 17 30.50 -20.69 -77.41
CA GLY A 17 30.11 -21.01 -76.03
C GLY A 17 31.11 -20.63 -74.93
N GLN A 18 32.03 -19.70 -75.19
CA GLN A 18 33.00 -19.17 -74.24
C GLN A 18 32.41 -18.15 -73.26
N ALA A 19 31.34 -17.42 -73.59
CA ALA A 19 30.68 -16.53 -72.62
C ALA A 19 29.79 -17.30 -71.61
N LEU A 20 29.38 -18.52 -71.98
CA LEU A 20 28.56 -19.39 -71.14
C LEU A 20 29.34 -19.88 -69.91
N VAL A 21 30.65 -20.17 -70.07
CA VAL A 21 31.48 -20.70 -68.99
C VAL A 21 31.68 -19.67 -67.85
N PRO A 22 32.08 -18.41 -68.09
CA PRO A 22 32.13 -17.38 -67.07
C PRO A 22 30.76 -17.05 -66.48
N ALA A 23 29.69 -17.06 -67.29
CA ALA A 23 28.33 -16.80 -66.81
C ALA A 23 27.85 -17.89 -65.83
N LEU A 24 28.12 -19.16 -66.13
CA LEU A 24 27.80 -20.28 -65.24
C LEU A 24 28.65 -20.25 -63.96
N ILE A 25 29.93 -19.90 -64.05
CA ILE A 25 30.80 -19.73 -62.87
C ILE A 25 30.29 -18.57 -62.00
N PHE A 26 29.94 -17.44 -62.59
CA PHE A 26 29.38 -16.30 -61.87
C PHE A 26 28.06 -16.64 -61.19
N LEU A 27 27.17 -17.36 -61.88
CA LEU A 27 25.90 -17.80 -61.33
C LEU A 27 26.11 -18.81 -60.19
N LEU A 28 27.04 -19.76 -60.32
CA LEU A 28 27.41 -20.69 -59.27
C LEU A 28 27.94 -19.96 -58.03
N VAL A 29 28.87 -19.01 -58.21
CA VAL A 29 29.41 -18.20 -57.11
C VAL A 29 28.31 -17.34 -56.47
N GLY A 30 27.41 -16.77 -57.27
CA GLY A 30 26.25 -16.01 -56.79
C GLY A 30 25.29 -16.87 -55.96
N CYS A 31 24.99 -18.09 -56.42
CA CYS A 31 24.17 -19.05 -55.67
C CYS A 31 24.84 -19.46 -54.34
N ILE A 32 26.15 -19.69 -54.32
CA ILE A 32 26.90 -19.96 -53.08
C ILE A 32 26.85 -18.76 -52.14
N GLY A 33 27.03 -17.54 -52.65
CA GLY A 33 26.95 -16.31 -51.86
C GLY A 33 25.57 -16.10 -51.23
N LEU A 34 24.50 -16.29 -52.01
CA LEU A 34 23.12 -16.25 -51.53
C LEU A 34 22.85 -17.32 -50.46
N TYR A 35 23.37 -18.52 -50.66
CA TYR A 35 23.23 -19.62 -49.71
C TYR A 35 23.88 -19.31 -48.36
N VAL A 36 25.12 -18.79 -48.36
CA VAL A 36 25.81 -18.36 -47.13
C VAL A 36 25.07 -17.19 -46.46
N ALA A 37 24.62 -16.21 -47.24
CA ALA A 37 23.84 -15.08 -46.73
C ALA A 37 22.52 -15.53 -46.10
N PHE A 38 21.83 -16.49 -46.71
CA PHE A 38 20.58 -17.05 -46.18
C PHE A 38 20.78 -17.74 -44.82
N ASN A 39 21.84 -18.55 -44.67
CA ASN A 39 22.14 -19.19 -43.39
C ASN A 39 22.49 -18.17 -42.30
N SER A 40 23.28 -17.15 -42.65
CA SER A 40 23.60 -16.04 -41.73
C SER A 40 22.35 -15.25 -41.31
N PHE A 41 21.44 -15.03 -42.26
CA PHE A 41 20.14 -14.40 -42.00
C PHE A 41 19.28 -15.24 -41.04
N GLN A 42 19.21 -16.56 -41.22
CA GLN A 42 18.46 -17.45 -40.32
C GLN A 42 18.99 -17.40 -38.89
N MET A 43 20.32 -17.40 -38.72
CA MET A 43 20.95 -17.29 -37.40
C MET A 43 20.68 -15.94 -36.74
N THR A 44 20.77 -14.86 -37.52
CA THR A 44 20.47 -13.49 -37.04
C THR A 44 19.00 -13.35 -36.66
N SER A 45 18.09 -13.89 -37.48
CA SER A 45 16.65 -13.89 -37.21
C SER A 45 16.31 -14.69 -35.95
N ALA A 46 16.91 -15.86 -35.77
CA ALA A 46 16.76 -16.67 -34.57
C ALA A 46 17.22 -15.92 -33.31
N LYS A 47 18.34 -15.18 -33.39
CA LYS A 47 18.85 -14.37 -32.28
C LYS A 47 17.93 -13.21 -31.93
N ILE A 48 17.40 -12.49 -32.92
CA ILE A 48 16.45 -11.39 -32.69
C ILE A 48 15.18 -11.90 -32.02
N LYS A 49 14.63 -13.03 -32.51
CA LYS A 49 13.44 -13.65 -31.89
C LYS A 49 13.70 -14.10 -30.46
N LEU A 50 14.86 -14.71 -30.20
CA LEU A 50 15.24 -15.12 -28.85
C LEU A 50 15.40 -13.92 -27.91
N GLN A 51 15.96 -12.80 -28.39
CA GLN A 51 16.05 -11.57 -27.61
C GLN A 51 14.66 -11.00 -27.28
N ASN A 52 13.76 -10.89 -28.27
CA ASN A 52 12.38 -10.46 -28.04
C ASN A 52 11.65 -11.37 -27.05
N THR A 53 11.94 -12.68 -27.10
CA THR A 53 11.38 -13.66 -26.17
C THR A 53 11.90 -13.44 -24.75
N ALA A 54 13.20 -13.17 -24.59
CA ALA A 54 13.79 -12.82 -23.30
C ALA A 54 13.23 -11.51 -22.76
N ASP A 55 13.08 -10.48 -23.61
CA ASP A 55 12.48 -9.20 -23.24
C ASP A 55 11.02 -9.37 -22.78
N ALA A 56 10.22 -10.16 -23.50
CA ALA A 56 8.84 -10.46 -23.13
C ALA A 56 8.75 -11.22 -21.79
N ALA A 57 9.63 -12.20 -21.56
CA ALA A 57 9.69 -12.95 -20.31
C ALA A 57 10.10 -12.04 -19.14
N ALA A 58 11.16 -11.24 -19.31
CA ALA A 58 11.63 -10.30 -18.28
C ALA A 58 10.57 -9.24 -17.96
N TYR A 59 9.99 -8.62 -18.98
CA TYR A 59 8.91 -7.66 -18.81
C TYR A 59 7.71 -8.26 -18.06
N SER A 60 7.33 -9.50 -18.37
CA SER A 60 6.24 -10.20 -17.67
C SER A 60 6.55 -10.44 -16.20
N ALA A 61 7.80 -10.76 -15.85
CA ALA A 61 8.23 -10.86 -14.46
C ALA A 61 8.15 -9.50 -13.73
N ALA A 62 8.55 -8.41 -14.38
CA ALA A 62 8.39 -7.06 -13.85
C ALA A 62 6.91 -6.65 -13.70
N VAL A 63 6.02 -7.11 -14.58
CA VAL A 63 4.57 -6.93 -14.42
C VAL A 63 4.06 -7.62 -13.16
N LEU A 64 4.51 -8.84 -12.88
CA LEU A 64 4.16 -9.54 -11.63
C LEU A 64 4.73 -8.82 -10.40
N GLN A 65 5.97 -8.33 -10.47
CA GLN A 65 6.57 -7.49 -9.43
C GLN A 65 5.76 -6.21 -9.17
N ALA A 66 5.32 -5.51 -10.22
CA ALA A 66 4.50 -4.31 -10.09
C ALA A 66 3.10 -4.63 -9.51
N ARG A 67 2.51 -5.76 -9.92
CA ARG A 67 1.22 -6.23 -9.38
C ARG A 67 1.28 -6.53 -7.89
N ASP A 68 2.38 -7.13 -7.42
CA ASP A 68 2.63 -7.37 -6.00
C ASP A 68 2.62 -6.07 -5.17
N TYR A 69 3.40 -5.08 -5.60
CA TYR A 69 3.49 -3.81 -4.91
C TYR A 69 2.16 -3.02 -4.97
N ASN A 70 1.46 -3.07 -6.11
CA ASN A 70 0.13 -2.47 -6.23
C ASN A 70 -0.92 -3.19 -5.37
N PHE A 71 -0.88 -4.52 -5.29
CA PHE A 71 -1.77 -5.29 -4.43
C PHE A 71 -1.54 -4.95 -2.96
N SER A 72 -0.29 -4.83 -2.54
CA SER A 72 0.09 -4.33 -1.21
C SER A 72 -0.43 -2.92 -0.98
N ALA A 73 -0.33 -2.02 -1.95
CA ALA A 73 -0.86 -0.67 -1.85
C ALA A 73 -2.39 -0.60 -1.71
N TYR A 74 -3.13 -1.38 -2.50
CA TYR A 74 -4.59 -1.44 -2.38
C TYR A 74 -5.04 -2.03 -1.05
N THR A 75 -4.41 -3.12 -0.62
CA THR A 75 -4.75 -3.77 0.66
C THR A 75 -4.38 -2.89 1.85
N ASN A 76 -3.23 -2.19 1.84
CA ASN A 76 -2.90 -1.20 2.87
C ASN A 76 -3.95 -0.10 2.99
N ARG A 77 -4.43 0.46 1.88
CA ARG A 77 -5.50 1.49 1.88
C ARG A 77 -6.83 0.94 2.38
N ALA A 78 -7.20 -0.29 2.00
CA ALA A 78 -8.40 -0.93 2.48
C ALA A 78 -8.32 -1.21 3.99
N MET A 79 -7.16 -1.62 4.48
CA MET A 79 -6.91 -1.82 5.91
C MET A 79 -6.97 -0.49 6.68
N VAL A 80 -6.44 0.61 6.13
CA VAL A 80 -6.59 1.96 6.70
C VAL A 80 -8.07 2.33 6.82
N ALA A 81 -8.87 2.15 5.77
CA ALA A 81 -10.30 2.46 5.82
C ALA A 81 -11.03 1.64 6.91
N ASN A 82 -10.71 0.36 7.03
CA ASN A 82 -11.23 -0.49 8.12
C ASN A 82 -10.84 0.03 9.51
N GLN A 83 -9.62 0.56 9.68
CA GLN A 83 -9.18 1.15 10.95
C GLN A 83 -9.91 2.46 11.26
N VAL A 84 -10.22 3.29 10.26
CA VAL A 84 -11.08 4.47 10.44
C VAL A 84 -12.46 4.05 10.96
N THR A 85 -13.06 3.01 10.37
CA THR A 85 -14.35 2.50 10.86
C THR A 85 -14.24 1.91 12.26
N ALA A 86 -13.14 1.21 12.58
CA ALA A 86 -12.89 0.76 13.95
C ALA A 86 -12.82 1.92 14.95
N ALA A 87 -12.17 3.03 14.59
CA ALA A 87 -12.14 4.24 15.40
C ALA A 87 -13.55 4.83 15.61
N GLN A 88 -14.36 4.93 14.55
CA GLN A 88 -15.76 5.41 14.63
C GLN A 88 -16.63 4.53 15.54
N VAL A 89 -16.48 3.21 15.47
CA VAL A 89 -17.25 2.26 16.29
C VAL A 89 -16.92 2.44 17.77
N VAL A 90 -15.64 2.60 18.10
CA VAL A 90 -15.19 2.85 19.47
C VAL A 90 -15.63 4.24 19.95
N ALA A 91 -15.57 5.26 19.09
CA ALA A 91 -16.08 6.60 19.36
C ALA A 91 -17.56 6.58 19.74
N LEU A 92 -18.38 5.92 18.93
CA LEU A 92 -19.82 5.85 19.13
C LEU A 92 -20.21 5.11 20.42
N LYS A 93 -19.50 4.01 20.74
CA LYS A 93 -19.72 3.26 21.98
C LYS A 93 -19.39 4.11 23.22
N SER A 94 -18.25 4.78 23.19
CA SER A 94 -17.80 5.64 24.29
C SER A 94 -18.78 6.79 24.53
N TRP A 95 -19.22 7.45 23.45
CA TRP A 95 -20.19 8.53 23.51
C TRP A 95 -21.55 8.10 24.07
N ILE A 96 -22.11 6.97 23.64
CA ILE A 96 -23.41 6.51 24.16
C ILE A 96 -23.33 6.03 25.61
N ASP A 97 -22.20 5.45 26.03
CA ASP A 97 -21.98 5.05 27.42
C ASP A 97 -21.85 6.26 28.34
N GLU A 98 -21.14 7.29 27.89
CA GLU A 98 -21.05 8.56 28.60
C GLU A 98 -22.41 9.23 28.73
N LEU A 99 -23.17 9.32 27.64
CA LEU A 99 -24.50 9.94 27.64
C LEU A 99 -25.44 9.23 28.61
N ASP A 100 -25.36 7.90 28.68
CA ASP A 100 -26.10 7.10 29.64
C ASP A 100 -25.65 7.31 31.08
N ALA A 101 -24.34 7.39 31.33
CA ALA A 101 -23.80 7.72 32.64
C ALA A 101 -24.32 9.09 33.11
N THR A 102 -24.35 10.07 32.21
CA THR A 102 -24.77 11.43 32.55
C THR A 102 -26.26 11.55 32.87
N TYR A 103 -27.12 10.75 32.23
CA TYR A 103 -28.55 10.67 32.60
C TYR A 103 -28.85 9.74 33.77
N THR A 104 -27.88 8.96 34.23
CA THR A 104 -28.04 8.10 35.42
C THR A 104 -27.91 8.95 36.69
N PRO A 105 -28.66 8.65 37.77
CA PRO A 105 -28.50 9.34 39.05
C PRO A 105 -27.07 9.21 39.61
N SER A 106 -26.46 10.34 39.93
CA SER A 106 -25.08 10.46 40.43
C SER A 106 -25.01 11.31 41.71
N GLN A 107 -23.80 11.55 42.21
CA GLN A 107 -23.58 12.45 43.36
C GLN A 107 -23.99 13.89 43.04
N LEU A 108 -23.86 14.32 41.79
CA LEU A 108 -24.32 15.63 41.32
C LEU A 108 -25.83 15.80 41.53
N ASP A 109 -26.63 14.77 41.23
CA ASP A 109 -28.08 14.82 41.46
C ASP A 109 -28.42 14.96 42.95
N GLN A 110 -27.65 14.30 43.82
CA GLN A 110 -27.82 14.45 45.27
C GLN A 110 -27.47 15.87 45.74
N ALA A 111 -26.44 16.48 45.15
CA ALA A 111 -26.08 17.87 45.43
C ALA A 111 -27.19 18.81 44.96
N ILE A 112 -27.66 18.69 43.71
CA ILE A 112 -28.72 19.53 43.16
C ILE A 112 -30.03 19.40 43.96
N ASN A 113 -30.40 18.20 44.38
CA ASN A 113 -31.57 17.97 45.25
C ASN A 113 -31.50 18.68 46.61
N ARG A 114 -30.29 18.98 47.10
CA ARG A 114 -30.08 19.71 48.37
C ARG A 114 -29.94 21.22 48.17
N LEU A 115 -29.39 21.63 47.02
CA LEU A 115 -28.97 23.01 46.75
C LEU A 115 -30.06 23.83 46.02
N ALA A 116 -30.77 23.21 45.08
CA ALA A 116 -31.77 23.87 44.23
C ALA A 116 -33.12 24.00 44.94
N ASP A 117 -33.83 25.10 44.72
CA ASP A 117 -35.20 25.26 45.22
C ASP A 117 -36.21 24.45 44.37
N HIS A 118 -35.91 24.21 43.09
CA HIS A 118 -36.73 23.45 42.15
C HIS A 118 -35.94 22.30 41.46
N PRO A 119 -35.47 21.29 42.21
CA PRO A 119 -34.63 20.22 41.66
C PRO A 119 -35.31 19.39 40.55
N ALA A 120 -36.64 19.41 40.48
CA ALA A 120 -37.40 18.81 39.39
C ALA A 120 -37.06 19.38 38.00
N ARG A 121 -36.57 20.63 37.92
CA ARG A 121 -36.09 21.26 36.68
C ARG A 121 -34.81 20.60 36.14
N TRP A 122 -34.05 19.94 37.01
CA TRP A 122 -32.87 19.16 36.63
C TRP A 122 -33.21 17.68 36.40
N SER A 123 -33.97 17.05 37.30
CA SER A 123 -34.23 15.61 37.24
C SER A 123 -35.24 15.20 36.15
N THR A 124 -36.24 16.03 35.86
CA THR A 124 -37.25 15.70 34.83
C THR A 124 -36.63 15.60 33.44
N PRO A 125 -35.85 16.58 32.96
CA PRO A 125 -35.19 16.49 31.65
C PRO A 125 -34.21 15.32 31.55
N LYS A 126 -33.45 15.01 32.62
CA LYS A 126 -32.56 13.83 32.67
C LYS A 126 -33.33 12.51 32.53
N ASN A 127 -34.47 12.37 33.22
CA ASN A 127 -35.28 11.15 33.14
C ASN A 127 -35.86 10.93 31.73
N VAL A 128 -36.27 12.02 31.05
CA VAL A 128 -36.70 11.96 29.65
C VAL A 128 -35.53 11.52 28.77
N GLY A 129 -34.37 12.19 28.88
CA GLY A 129 -33.16 11.82 28.15
C GLY A 129 -32.76 10.35 28.33
N LYS A 130 -32.79 9.84 29.57
CA LYS A 130 -32.50 8.43 29.89
C LYS A 130 -33.42 7.47 29.12
N ASN A 131 -34.72 7.76 29.09
CA ASN A 131 -35.70 6.93 28.41
C ASN A 131 -35.55 7.02 26.88
N ASP A 132 -35.23 8.19 26.34
CA ASP A 132 -35.07 8.42 24.91
C ASP A 132 -33.83 7.69 24.35
N ILE A 133 -32.71 7.66 25.09
CA ILE A 133 -31.48 7.02 24.62
C ILE A 133 -31.45 5.51 24.86
N ALA A 134 -32.24 4.98 25.80
CA ALA A 134 -32.24 3.56 26.16
C ALA A 134 -32.37 2.60 24.97
N PRO A 135 -33.32 2.78 24.01
CA PRO A 135 -33.41 1.91 22.84
C PRO A 135 -32.21 2.05 21.90
N VAL A 136 -31.64 3.26 21.77
CA VAL A 136 -30.46 3.52 20.95
C VAL A 136 -29.24 2.81 21.54
N ARG A 137 -29.03 2.94 22.86
CA ARG A 137 -27.95 2.25 23.56
C ARG A 137 -28.06 0.74 23.43
N ALA A 138 -29.24 0.17 23.68
CA ALA A 138 -29.45 -1.27 23.55
C ALA A 138 -29.14 -1.78 22.12
N ALA A 139 -29.51 -1.00 21.09
CA ALA A 139 -29.18 -1.33 19.71
C ALA A 139 -27.66 -1.27 19.44
N LEU A 140 -26.97 -0.24 19.96
CA LEU A 140 -25.53 -0.09 19.81
C LEU A 140 -24.75 -1.17 20.57
N ASP A 141 -25.18 -1.54 21.78
CA ASP A 141 -24.57 -2.61 22.57
C ASP A 141 -24.65 -3.96 21.86
N ALA A 142 -25.75 -4.21 21.13
CA ALA A 142 -25.90 -5.42 20.32
C ALA A 142 -25.10 -5.38 19.01
N LEU A 143 -25.01 -4.20 18.37
CA LEU A 143 -24.45 -4.06 17.03
C LEU A 143 -22.92 -3.87 17.01
N LEU A 144 -22.41 -2.97 17.85
CA LEU A 144 -21.03 -2.49 17.76
C LEU A 144 -19.96 -3.59 17.97
N PRO A 145 -20.09 -4.55 18.90
CA PRO A 145 -19.14 -5.66 19.00
C PRO A 145 -19.09 -6.52 17.73
N THR A 146 -20.25 -6.77 17.11
CA THR A 146 -20.36 -7.53 15.86
C THR A 146 -19.68 -6.79 14.71
N VAL A 147 -19.91 -5.47 14.60
CA VAL A 147 -19.29 -4.62 13.59
C VAL A 147 -17.77 -4.56 13.78
N ALA A 148 -17.30 -4.33 15.01
CA ALA A 148 -15.87 -4.31 15.34
C ALA A 148 -15.17 -5.62 14.97
N THR A 149 -15.75 -6.75 15.37
CA THR A 149 -15.21 -8.09 15.07
C THR A 149 -15.23 -8.38 13.56
N GLY A 150 -16.30 -7.99 12.85
CA GLY A 150 -16.42 -8.18 11.41
C GLY A 150 -15.36 -7.41 10.63
N ILE A 151 -15.17 -6.12 10.95
CA ILE A 151 -14.15 -5.27 10.34
C ILE A 151 -12.75 -5.79 10.70
N GLY A 152 -12.51 -6.17 11.95
CA GLY A 152 -11.26 -6.76 12.41
C GLY A 152 -10.91 -8.05 11.64
N THR A 153 -11.90 -8.90 11.40
CA THR A 153 -11.76 -10.12 10.59
C THR A 153 -11.44 -9.81 9.13
N LEU A 154 -12.13 -8.85 8.52
CA LEU A 154 -11.82 -8.38 7.16
C LEU A 154 -10.39 -7.83 7.09
N ASN A 155 -9.97 -7.06 8.09
CA ASN A 155 -8.62 -6.51 8.18
C ASN A 155 -7.57 -7.62 8.25
N ARG A 156 -7.81 -8.66 9.04
CA ARG A 156 -6.93 -9.84 9.11
C ARG A 156 -6.88 -10.61 7.81
N ALA A 157 -8.01 -10.77 7.14
CA ALA A 157 -8.07 -11.42 5.84
C ALA A 157 -7.23 -10.64 4.79
N LEU A 158 -7.30 -9.31 4.79
CA LEU A 158 -6.48 -8.46 3.91
C LEU A 158 -4.98 -8.58 4.23
N SER A 159 -4.61 -8.51 5.51
CA SER A 159 -3.23 -8.71 5.98
C SER A 159 -2.66 -10.06 5.55
N ALA A 160 -3.43 -11.15 5.76
CA ALA A 160 -3.04 -12.49 5.35
C ALA A 160 -2.98 -12.65 3.82
N ALA A 161 -3.95 -12.10 3.10
CA ALA A 161 -3.99 -12.13 1.63
C ALA A 161 -2.75 -11.43 1.05
N GLN A 162 -2.37 -10.28 1.61
CA GLN A 162 -1.18 -9.54 1.20
C GLN A 162 0.11 -10.35 1.43
N ALA A 163 0.29 -10.95 2.62
CA ALA A 163 1.44 -11.80 2.90
C ALA A 163 1.53 -13.00 1.95
N ASN A 164 0.40 -13.66 1.70
CA ASN A 164 0.31 -14.82 0.82
C ASN A 164 0.55 -14.45 -0.65
N TYR A 165 -0.03 -13.34 -1.12
CA TYR A 165 0.17 -12.85 -2.50
C TYR A 165 1.64 -12.53 -2.75
N HIS A 166 2.27 -11.78 -1.83
CA HIS A 166 3.68 -11.43 -1.91
C HIS A 166 4.57 -12.68 -1.97
N ALA A 167 4.34 -13.65 -1.10
CA ALA A 167 5.09 -14.91 -1.11
C ALA A 167 4.88 -15.71 -2.41
N ALA A 168 3.65 -15.77 -2.92
CA ALA A 168 3.30 -16.51 -4.13
C ALA A 168 3.95 -15.92 -5.40
N ILE A 169 4.22 -14.62 -5.44
CA ILE A 169 4.86 -13.98 -6.60
C ILE A 169 6.29 -14.51 -6.83
N PHE A 170 7.05 -14.77 -5.76
CA PHE A 170 8.40 -15.31 -5.89
C PHE A 170 8.44 -16.73 -6.48
N SER A 171 7.42 -17.55 -6.24
CA SER A 171 7.30 -18.87 -6.87
C SER A 171 6.67 -18.82 -8.26
N ALA A 172 5.76 -17.88 -8.51
CA ALA A 172 5.07 -17.77 -9.79
C ALA A 172 5.92 -17.16 -10.90
N VAL A 173 6.85 -16.25 -10.58
CA VAL A 173 7.66 -15.54 -11.60
C VAL A 173 8.47 -16.48 -12.50
N PRO A 174 9.21 -17.49 -11.99
CA PRO A 174 9.94 -18.43 -12.85
C PRO A 174 9.06 -19.18 -13.84
N ASP A 175 7.94 -19.72 -13.38
CA ASP A 175 7.01 -20.51 -14.21
C ASP A 175 6.29 -19.63 -15.24
N ALA A 176 5.87 -18.43 -14.83
CA ALA A 176 5.26 -17.45 -15.74
C ALA A 176 6.24 -17.00 -16.82
N ALA A 177 7.51 -16.77 -16.47
CA ALA A 177 8.53 -16.39 -17.44
C ALA A 177 8.81 -17.51 -18.46
N ASP A 178 8.86 -18.78 -18.03
CA ASP A 178 9.04 -19.92 -18.92
C ASP A 178 7.84 -20.11 -19.86
N ALA A 179 6.62 -20.00 -19.32
CA ALA A 179 5.40 -20.08 -20.11
C ALA A 179 5.32 -18.98 -21.18
N ILE A 180 5.70 -17.74 -20.83
CA ILE A 180 5.75 -16.63 -21.79
C ILE A 180 6.86 -16.84 -22.83
N ALA A 181 8.00 -17.42 -22.44
CA ALA A 181 9.05 -17.76 -23.38
C ALA A 181 8.53 -18.76 -24.43
N GLN A 182 7.92 -19.86 -24.00
CA GLN A 182 7.32 -20.87 -24.87
C GLN A 182 6.18 -20.32 -25.74
N GLN A 183 5.35 -19.43 -25.19
CA GLN A 183 4.24 -18.84 -25.95
C GLN A 183 4.73 -17.92 -27.07
N ASN A 184 5.80 -17.15 -26.83
CA ASN A 184 6.45 -16.36 -27.87
C ASN A 184 7.19 -17.25 -28.87
N GLN A 185 7.86 -18.29 -28.37
CA GLN A 185 8.61 -19.23 -29.18
C GLN A 185 8.67 -20.63 -28.53
N PRO A 186 7.98 -21.64 -29.09
CA PRO A 186 7.80 -22.95 -28.44
C PRO A 186 9.08 -23.72 -28.10
N ASP A 187 10.15 -23.48 -28.85
CA ASP A 187 11.45 -24.15 -28.67
C ASP A 187 12.35 -23.47 -27.61
N THR A 188 11.79 -22.53 -26.83
CA THR A 188 12.56 -21.72 -25.87
C THR A 188 12.12 -21.96 -24.44
N HIS A 189 13.08 -21.87 -23.54
CA HIS A 189 12.87 -22.05 -22.11
C HIS A 189 13.68 -21.04 -21.31
N VAL A 190 13.16 -20.61 -20.17
CA VAL A 190 14.00 -19.97 -19.16
C VAL A 190 15.03 -20.98 -18.69
N THR A 191 16.28 -20.52 -18.57
CA THR A 191 17.39 -21.37 -18.13
C THR A 191 17.07 -21.98 -16.77
N SER A 192 17.04 -23.30 -16.70
CA SER A 192 16.70 -24.00 -15.45
C SER A 192 17.62 -23.59 -14.30
N GLY A 193 17.01 -23.30 -13.15
CA GLY A 193 17.73 -22.86 -11.95
C GLY A 193 18.32 -21.44 -12.03
N TYR A 194 18.10 -20.68 -13.12
CA TYR A 194 18.69 -19.35 -13.29
C TYR A 194 18.38 -18.41 -12.12
N PHE A 195 17.11 -18.32 -11.71
CA PHE A 195 16.64 -17.47 -10.61
C PHE A 195 17.28 -17.78 -9.26
N VAL A 196 17.55 -19.05 -8.98
CA VAL A 196 18.13 -19.51 -7.70
C VAL A 196 19.62 -19.79 -7.77
N SER A 197 20.24 -19.55 -8.94
CA SER A 197 21.66 -19.78 -9.13
C SER A 197 22.51 -18.74 -8.37
N PRO A 198 23.78 -19.07 -8.04
CA PRO A 198 24.71 -18.10 -7.47
C PRO A 198 24.85 -16.80 -8.28
N ARG A 199 24.56 -16.82 -9.59
CA ARG A 199 24.63 -15.65 -10.48
C ARG A 199 23.54 -14.63 -10.18
N ASN A 200 22.34 -15.09 -9.84
CA ASN A 200 21.20 -14.22 -9.53
C ASN A 200 20.96 -14.06 -8.02
N ALA A 201 21.78 -14.70 -7.17
CA ALA A 201 21.60 -14.67 -5.72
C ALA A 201 21.52 -13.24 -5.14
N ALA A 202 22.39 -12.33 -5.60
CA ALA A 202 22.36 -10.93 -5.16
C ALA A 202 21.07 -10.19 -5.60
N GLN A 203 20.59 -10.47 -6.81
CA GLN A 203 19.37 -9.87 -7.35
C GLN A 203 18.12 -10.40 -6.64
N LEU A 204 18.05 -11.71 -6.42
CA LEU A 204 16.99 -12.35 -5.67
C LEU A 204 16.97 -11.86 -4.21
N ALA A 205 18.14 -11.69 -3.59
CA ALA A 205 18.26 -11.11 -2.25
C ALA A 205 17.73 -9.67 -2.22
N ALA A 206 18.16 -8.82 -3.17
CA ALA A 206 17.70 -7.44 -3.27
C ALA A 206 16.18 -7.36 -3.47
N TRP A 207 15.61 -8.23 -4.31
CA TRP A 207 14.16 -8.29 -4.50
C TRP A 207 13.43 -8.74 -3.23
N ARG A 208 13.88 -9.82 -2.58
CA ARG A 208 13.27 -10.32 -1.34
C ARG A 208 13.35 -9.33 -0.17
N SER A 209 14.38 -8.52 -0.11
CA SER A 209 14.57 -7.52 0.95
C SER A 209 13.96 -6.14 0.61
N TYR A 210 13.41 -5.97 -0.59
CA TYR A 210 12.89 -4.68 -1.03
C TYR A 210 11.67 -4.24 -0.20
N THR A 211 10.86 -5.22 0.17
CA THR A 211 9.70 -5.07 1.03
C THR A 211 9.88 -5.91 2.29
N ALA A 212 9.24 -5.48 3.36
CA ALA A 212 9.21 -6.20 4.62
C ALA A 212 7.80 -6.17 5.21
N THR A 213 7.43 -7.26 5.88
CA THR A 213 6.21 -7.30 6.69
C THR A 213 6.49 -6.60 8.02
N ILE A 214 5.84 -5.46 8.23
CA ILE A 214 5.89 -4.69 9.46
C ILE A 214 4.78 -5.19 10.38
N THR A 215 5.10 -5.45 11.65
CA THR A 215 4.12 -5.81 12.69
C THR A 215 3.98 -4.63 13.66
N PRO A 216 2.99 -3.76 13.47
CA PRO A 216 2.89 -2.51 14.22
C PRO A 216 2.41 -2.70 15.67
N ALA A 217 1.44 -3.60 15.93
CA ALA A 217 0.91 -3.80 17.27
C ALA A 217 1.98 -4.27 18.28
N GLY A 218 1.98 -3.66 19.46
CA GLY A 218 2.97 -3.87 20.51
C GLY A 218 4.25 -3.03 20.37
N THR A 219 4.36 -2.17 19.35
CA THR A 219 5.56 -1.35 19.12
C THR A 219 5.30 0.12 19.43
N ILE A 220 6.27 0.78 20.06
CA ILE A 220 6.27 2.23 20.33
C ILE A 220 7.07 2.93 19.21
N GLY A 221 6.75 4.19 18.90
CA GLY A 221 7.49 5.01 17.92
C GLY A 221 6.91 4.94 16.51
N THR A 222 7.31 5.85 15.62
CA THR A 222 6.69 6.11 14.32
C THR A 222 6.38 4.88 13.47
N ASP A 223 5.23 4.85 12.81
CA ASP A 223 4.84 3.79 11.87
C ASP A 223 3.98 4.38 10.75
N ALA A 224 4.30 4.05 9.50
CA ALA A 224 3.63 4.64 8.34
C ALA A 224 2.13 4.30 8.26
N PHE A 225 1.73 3.09 8.67
CA PHE A 225 0.31 2.74 8.73
C PHE A 225 -0.37 3.62 9.77
N ALA A 226 0.17 3.67 10.99
CA ALA A 226 -0.37 4.51 12.06
C ALA A 226 -0.50 5.96 11.59
N ASP A 227 0.55 6.55 11.00
CA ASP A 227 0.56 7.92 10.50
C ASP A 227 -0.57 8.17 9.47
N VAL A 228 -0.76 7.27 8.50
CA VAL A 228 -1.82 7.41 7.48
C VAL A 228 -3.22 7.22 8.07
N ALA A 229 -3.39 6.22 8.94
CA ALA A 229 -4.68 5.93 9.59
C ALA A 229 -5.12 7.05 10.53
N THR A 230 -4.17 7.85 11.01
CA THR A 230 -4.38 8.90 11.99
C THR A 230 -4.18 10.32 11.45
N ASP A 231 -3.95 10.43 10.14
CA ASP A 231 -3.83 11.73 9.46
C ASP A 231 -5.12 12.56 9.66
N PRO A 232 -4.99 13.89 9.87
CA PRO A 232 -6.14 14.77 10.01
C PRO A 232 -7.11 14.76 8.82
N ASN A 233 -6.72 14.32 7.63
CA ASN A 233 -7.62 14.22 6.48
C ASN A 233 -8.24 12.82 6.33
N THR A 234 -7.74 11.83 7.07
CA THR A 234 -8.25 10.45 7.06
C THR A 234 -9.42 10.26 8.02
N LEU A 235 -9.34 10.86 9.21
CA LEU A 235 -10.39 10.77 10.24
C LEU A 235 -11.45 11.86 10.07
N ASP A 236 -12.70 11.56 10.41
CA ASP A 236 -13.77 12.58 10.44
C ASP A 236 -13.72 13.46 11.70
N GLY A 237 -14.59 14.47 11.77
CA GLY A 237 -14.67 15.37 12.93
C GLY A 237 -15.12 14.68 14.21
N PHE A 238 -16.07 13.75 14.14
CA PHE A 238 -16.65 13.05 15.29
C PHE A 238 -15.64 12.10 15.96
N VAL A 239 -14.79 11.42 15.19
CA VAL A 239 -13.71 10.60 15.75
C VAL A 239 -12.68 11.45 16.49
N LYS A 240 -12.35 12.62 15.92
CA LYS A 240 -11.31 13.51 16.46
C LYS A 240 -11.75 14.24 17.71
N ASN A 241 -12.93 14.86 17.65
CA ASN A 241 -13.39 15.79 18.64
C ASN A 241 -14.92 15.74 18.78
N ARG A 242 -15.39 15.52 19.99
CA ARG A 242 -16.82 15.57 20.35
C ARG A 242 -17.15 16.68 21.34
N ASP A 243 -16.25 17.65 21.53
CA ASP A 243 -16.43 18.76 22.44
C ASP A 243 -17.71 19.55 22.18
N SER A 244 -18.38 19.90 23.28
CA SER A 244 -19.56 20.74 23.28
C SER A 244 -19.56 21.68 24.48
N VAL A 245 -19.68 22.98 24.20
CA VAL A 245 -19.73 24.06 25.22
C VAL A 245 -21.07 24.16 25.95
N ARG A 246 -22.06 23.33 25.56
CA ARG A 246 -23.37 23.18 26.19
C ARG A 246 -23.78 21.72 26.09
N SER A 247 -24.67 21.26 26.97
CA SER A 247 -25.22 19.90 26.94
C SER A 247 -25.59 19.49 25.51
N VAL A 248 -25.17 18.29 25.08
CA VAL A 248 -25.58 17.69 23.81
C VAL A 248 -27.09 17.78 23.72
N ALA A 249 -27.61 18.39 22.65
CA ALA A 249 -29.05 18.60 22.49
C ALA A 249 -29.79 17.26 22.67
N PRO A 250 -30.94 17.24 23.37
CA PRO A 250 -31.67 18.38 23.96
C PRO A 250 -31.03 18.93 25.24
N ASN A 251 -31.40 20.16 25.67
CA ASN A 251 -30.90 20.86 26.87
C ASN A 251 -31.26 20.16 28.21
N PHE A 252 -31.02 18.85 28.31
CA PHE A 252 -31.42 18.00 29.43
C PHE A 252 -30.51 18.13 30.65
N GLN A 253 -29.43 18.90 30.57
CA GLN A 253 -28.39 19.01 31.60
C GLN A 253 -27.98 20.46 31.84
N GLN A 254 -28.98 21.33 31.99
CA GLN A 254 -28.81 22.73 32.36
C GLN A 254 -29.84 23.08 33.43
N LEU A 255 -29.46 23.87 34.42
CA LEU A 255 -30.33 24.37 35.47
C LEU A 255 -30.06 25.84 35.70
N ASP A 256 -31.08 26.68 35.53
CA ASP A 256 -31.09 28.05 36.04
C ASP A 256 -32.18 28.13 37.13
N ASP A 257 -31.75 28.27 38.38
CA ASP A 257 -32.62 28.23 39.55
C ASP A 257 -32.10 29.12 40.69
N THR A 258 -32.81 29.10 41.81
CA THR A 258 -32.40 29.76 43.06
C THR A 258 -31.93 28.74 44.10
N ALA A 259 -31.13 29.21 45.05
CA ALA A 259 -30.60 28.40 46.17
C ALA A 259 -31.05 28.98 47.52
N ASN A 260 -32.29 29.49 47.60
CA ASN A 260 -32.71 30.32 48.73
C ASN A 260 -32.75 29.53 50.03
N ASN A 261 -33.03 28.24 49.95
CA ASN A 261 -33.06 27.35 51.11
C ASN A 261 -31.69 27.22 51.80
N LEU A 262 -30.59 27.40 51.08
CA LEU A 262 -29.23 27.30 51.62
C LEU A 262 -28.54 28.66 51.76
N CYS A 263 -28.60 29.48 50.70
CA CYS A 263 -27.85 30.72 50.57
C CYS A 263 -28.62 31.98 50.99
N GLY A 264 -29.89 31.83 51.41
CA GLY A 264 -30.77 32.95 51.73
C GLY A 264 -31.40 33.60 50.48
N ALA A 265 -32.27 34.59 50.72
CA ALA A 265 -33.05 35.24 49.67
C ALA A 265 -32.18 35.92 48.60
N ASN A 266 -32.66 35.91 47.35
CA ASN A 266 -31.99 36.45 46.16
C ASN A 266 -30.68 35.73 45.80
N SER A 267 -30.58 34.45 46.16
CA SER A 267 -29.46 33.60 45.75
C SER A 267 -29.72 32.91 44.40
N SER A 268 -28.66 32.57 43.69
CA SER A 268 -28.72 31.89 42.41
C SER A 268 -27.92 30.59 42.42
N LEU A 269 -28.43 29.62 41.67
CA LEU A 269 -27.77 28.37 41.31
C LEU A 269 -27.90 28.20 39.79
N THR A 270 -26.76 28.24 39.11
CA THR A 270 -26.70 27.88 37.68
C THR A 270 -25.85 26.65 37.50
N VAL A 271 -26.32 25.70 36.70
CA VAL A 271 -25.57 24.52 36.29
C VAL A 271 -25.57 24.48 34.77
N TYR A 272 -24.39 24.43 34.16
CA TYR A 272 -24.25 24.10 32.75
C TYR A 272 -23.27 22.95 32.60
N VAL A 273 -23.56 22.05 31.68
CA VAL A 273 -22.68 20.91 31.39
C VAL A 273 -21.94 21.15 30.10
N THR A 274 -20.61 20.97 30.14
CA THR A 274 -19.75 20.85 28.96
C THR A 274 -19.44 19.38 28.74
N HIS A 275 -19.23 19.00 27.49
CA HIS A 275 -18.81 17.65 27.11
C HIS A 275 -17.49 17.75 26.38
N ASP A 276 -16.57 16.85 26.67
CA ASP A 276 -15.29 16.71 26.00
C ASP A 276 -15.07 15.24 25.64
N GLY A 277 -14.59 14.97 24.43
CA GLY A 277 -14.49 13.60 23.95
C GLY A 277 -13.64 13.44 22.71
N GLY A 278 -12.95 12.30 22.60
CA GLY A 278 -12.06 12.02 21.48
C GLY A 278 -11.70 10.56 21.37
N THR A 279 -11.16 10.20 20.21
CA THR A 279 -10.71 8.84 19.91
C THR A 279 -9.29 8.88 19.36
N GLN A 280 -8.43 8.01 19.87
CA GLN A 280 -7.04 7.92 19.44
C GLN A 280 -6.62 6.47 19.25
N LEU A 281 -5.63 6.26 18.38
CA LEU A 281 -4.94 4.99 18.31
C LEU A 281 -3.91 4.94 19.44
N ARG A 282 -3.89 3.85 20.22
CA ARG A 282 -2.92 3.68 21.32
C ARG A 282 -1.48 3.78 20.82
N SER A 283 -0.59 4.25 21.69
CA SER A 283 0.84 4.44 21.38
C SER A 283 1.56 3.14 20.99
N ASP A 284 1.05 2.00 21.44
CA ASP A 284 1.53 0.66 21.10
C ASP A 284 0.89 0.10 19.81
N LYS A 285 -0.04 0.83 19.19
CA LYS A 285 -0.79 0.45 17.98
C LYS A 285 -1.60 -0.84 18.14
N SER A 286 -1.80 -1.31 19.38
CA SER A 286 -2.55 -2.54 19.67
C SER A 286 -4.06 -2.34 19.60
N GLY A 287 -4.52 -1.10 19.40
CA GLY A 287 -5.91 -0.78 19.10
C GLY A 287 -6.31 0.64 19.43
N TRP A 288 -7.56 0.95 19.11
CA TRP A 288 -8.16 2.27 19.35
C TRP A 288 -8.70 2.38 20.77
N GLN A 289 -8.73 3.60 21.30
CA GLN A 289 -9.41 3.94 22.53
C GLN A 289 -10.16 5.24 22.36
N SER A 290 -11.34 5.31 22.96
CA SER A 290 -12.18 6.49 23.00
C SER A 290 -12.60 6.76 24.42
N ILE A 291 -12.63 8.05 24.76
CA ILE A 291 -13.05 8.56 26.05
C ILE A 291 -13.95 9.75 25.80
N ASP A 292 -15.04 9.79 26.55
CA ASP A 292 -16.03 10.86 26.55
C ASP A 292 -16.34 11.19 28.01
N ALA A 293 -16.48 12.48 28.30
CA ALA A 293 -16.85 12.93 29.64
C ALA A 293 -17.67 14.21 29.60
N SER A 294 -18.67 14.29 30.48
CA SER A 294 -19.44 15.49 30.74
C SER A 294 -19.12 16.06 32.11
N THR A 295 -18.80 17.35 32.15
CA THR A 295 -18.45 18.09 33.35
C THR A 295 -19.51 19.13 33.65
N ALA A 296 -20.09 19.08 34.85
CA ALA A 296 -21.03 20.08 35.32
C ALA A 296 -20.30 21.22 35.99
N HIS A 297 -20.57 22.43 35.51
CA HIS A 297 -20.09 23.68 36.07
C HIS A 297 -21.21 24.33 36.87
N LEU A 298 -21.05 24.34 38.19
CA LEU A 298 -22.02 24.90 39.11
C LEU A 298 -21.55 26.29 39.55
N ARG A 299 -22.44 27.27 39.56
CA ARG A 299 -22.20 28.57 40.17
C ARG A 299 -23.29 28.86 41.19
N ILE A 300 -22.88 28.95 42.45
CA ILE A 300 -23.77 29.14 43.59
C ILE A 300 -23.41 30.48 44.22
N SER A 301 -24.37 31.39 44.37
CA SER A 301 -24.08 32.77 44.80
C SER A 301 -23.36 32.89 46.15
N CYS A 302 -23.57 31.95 47.09
CA CYS A 302 -22.92 31.97 48.40
C CYS A 302 -21.69 31.06 48.56
N ILE A 303 -21.43 30.14 47.61
CA ILE A 303 -20.30 29.20 47.68
C ILE A 303 -19.23 29.54 46.64
N GLY A 304 -19.64 30.01 45.46
CA GLY A 304 -18.76 30.26 44.32
C GLY A 304 -18.94 29.23 43.20
N ALA A 305 -17.91 29.07 42.38
CA ALA A 305 -17.88 28.11 41.27
C ALA A 305 -17.35 26.76 41.75
N LEU A 306 -17.99 25.68 41.30
CA LEU A 306 -17.61 24.29 41.58
C LEU A 306 -17.74 23.49 40.28
N GLU A 307 -16.89 22.48 40.13
CA GLU A 307 -17.04 21.47 39.08
C GLU A 307 -17.47 20.14 39.70
N ALA A 308 -18.24 19.36 38.95
CA ALA A 308 -18.66 18.03 39.33
C ALA A 308 -18.73 17.11 38.12
N GLU A 309 -18.51 15.82 38.36
CA GLU A 309 -18.66 14.79 37.35
C GLU A 309 -20.15 14.62 37.00
N ALA A 310 -20.53 14.99 35.77
CA ALA A 310 -21.89 14.76 35.29
C ALA A 310 -22.04 13.31 34.80
N GLY A 311 -21.05 12.84 34.04
CA GLY A 311 -20.89 11.44 33.64
C GLY A 311 -19.66 11.26 32.75
N PHE A 312 -19.31 10.00 32.52
CA PHE A 312 -18.13 9.62 31.75
C PHE A 312 -18.32 8.24 31.14
N GLY A 313 -17.66 7.99 30.00
CA GLY A 313 -17.73 6.75 29.26
C GLY A 313 -16.45 6.50 28.48
N GLY A 314 -16.17 5.22 28.23
CA GLY A 314 -15.00 4.80 27.49
C GLY A 314 -15.28 3.52 26.72
N SER A 315 -14.65 3.40 25.55
CA SER A 315 -14.63 2.18 24.77
C SER A 315 -13.25 1.96 24.18
N ALA A 316 -12.92 0.70 23.92
CA ALA A 316 -11.68 0.33 23.27
C ALA A 316 -11.90 -0.68 22.14
N ASN A 317 -10.86 -0.86 21.34
CA ASN A 317 -10.70 -2.01 20.47
C ASN A 317 -9.28 -2.59 20.61
N GLY A 318 -9.08 -3.84 20.21
CA GLY A 318 -7.81 -4.54 20.28
C GLY A 318 -7.40 -4.94 21.70
N ASN A 319 -6.22 -5.53 21.85
CA ASN A 319 -5.74 -6.02 23.15
C ASN A 319 -5.31 -4.85 24.05
N ILE A 320 -5.86 -4.76 25.26
CA ILE A 320 -5.59 -3.70 26.23
C ILE A 320 -4.55 -4.23 27.23
N THR A 321 -3.28 -4.21 26.83
CA THR A 321 -2.15 -4.53 27.73
C THR A 321 -1.64 -3.28 28.43
N SER A 322 -1.64 -2.15 27.73
CA SER A 322 -1.42 -0.82 28.27
C SER A 322 -2.22 0.20 27.47
N PHE A 323 -2.75 1.23 28.14
CA PHE A 323 -3.50 2.32 27.50
C PHE A 323 -3.01 3.71 27.93
N MET A 324 -2.09 3.77 28.90
CA MET A 324 -1.35 4.95 29.36
C MET A 324 0.15 4.69 29.21
N THR A 325 0.95 5.73 29.05
CA THR A 325 2.41 5.59 29.00
C THR A 325 3.04 5.49 30.41
N HIS A 326 2.46 6.12 31.45
CA HIS A 326 2.95 6.08 32.85
C HIS A 326 1.81 5.99 33.91
N PRO A 327 1.36 4.79 34.30
CA PRO A 327 0.42 4.62 35.43
C PRO A 327 1.11 4.81 36.81
N PRO A 328 0.42 5.20 37.91
CA PRO A 328 -1.01 5.52 38.08
C PRO A 328 -1.35 7.03 38.11
N PHE A 329 -0.40 7.92 37.81
CA PHE A 329 -0.62 9.38 37.85
C PHE A 329 -0.72 9.92 36.42
N ALA A 330 -1.86 10.50 36.04
CA ALA A 330 -2.06 11.07 34.71
C ALA A 330 -1.28 12.39 34.54
N ALA A 331 -0.04 12.30 34.05
CA ALA A 331 0.74 13.43 33.58
C ALA A 331 0.37 13.76 32.13
N TRP A 332 0.72 14.96 31.64
CA TRP A 332 0.41 15.37 30.26
C TRP A 332 1.05 14.43 29.20
N GLN A 333 2.14 13.75 29.55
CA GLN A 333 2.79 12.74 28.69
C GLN A 333 1.98 11.45 28.53
N ASP A 334 0.99 11.21 29.39
CA ASP A 334 0.14 10.01 29.37
C ASP A 334 -1.00 10.07 28.37
N TRP A 335 -1.21 11.26 27.82
CA TRP A 335 -2.21 11.56 26.79
C TRP A 335 -1.68 11.33 25.38
N GLN A 336 -0.50 10.70 25.24
CA GLN A 336 0.14 10.44 23.96
C GLN A 336 -0.47 9.22 23.26
N GLY A 337 -1.00 9.44 22.05
CA GLY A 337 -1.45 8.43 21.10
C GLY A 337 -1.22 8.90 19.67
N TYR A 338 -1.49 8.03 18.68
CA TYR A 338 -1.47 8.43 17.27
C TYR A 338 -2.82 9.04 16.88
N GLY A 339 -2.80 10.18 16.18
CA GLY A 339 -4.02 10.84 15.69
C GLY A 339 -4.88 11.53 16.71
N GLY A 340 -4.45 11.57 17.97
CA GLY A 340 -5.16 12.28 19.03
C GLY A 340 -5.12 13.78 18.76
N TYR A 341 -6.09 14.28 18.00
CA TYR A 341 -6.44 15.69 17.98
C TYR A 341 -7.62 15.94 18.93
N PHE A 342 -7.46 15.48 20.16
CA PHE A 342 -7.52 16.30 21.37
C PHE A 342 -6.38 15.80 22.28
N ASN A 343 -5.26 16.52 22.28
CA ASN A 343 -4.29 16.38 23.36
C ASN A 343 -4.99 17.05 24.55
N PHE A 344 -5.64 16.27 25.40
CA PHE A 344 -6.24 16.78 26.65
C PHE A 344 -5.20 17.47 27.57
N GLY A 345 -3.93 17.56 27.16
CA GLY A 345 -2.98 18.61 27.56
C GLY A 345 -2.56 19.52 26.39
N TYR A 346 -2.73 20.83 26.56
CA TYR A 346 -2.24 21.91 25.69
C TYR A 346 -0.79 21.69 25.17
N GLN A 347 -0.57 21.76 23.84
CA GLN A 347 0.79 21.84 23.27
C GLN A 347 1.38 23.23 23.54
N GLY A 348 2.25 23.34 24.56
CA GLY A 348 3.01 24.57 24.85
C GLY A 348 3.20 24.89 26.33
N SER A 349 2.67 24.08 27.26
CA SER A 349 2.89 24.25 28.70
C SER A 349 3.89 23.23 29.23
N SER A 350 4.86 23.68 30.02
CA SER A 350 5.85 22.84 30.70
C SER A 350 5.38 22.31 32.06
N SER A 351 4.09 22.48 32.41
CA SER A 351 3.50 22.03 33.68
C SER A 351 2.33 21.04 33.46
N PRO A 352 2.18 19.97 34.27
CA PRO A 352 1.13 18.96 34.11
C PRO A 352 -0.31 19.51 34.29
N GLY A 353 -1.25 18.99 33.48
CA GLY A 353 -2.60 18.58 33.89
C GLY A 353 -3.56 19.51 34.64
N TRP A 354 -3.48 20.85 34.53
CA TRP A 354 -4.46 21.76 35.18
C TRP A 354 -5.79 21.93 34.40
N GLN A 355 -5.89 21.41 33.16
CA GLN A 355 -7.01 21.68 32.24
C GLN A 355 -7.80 20.43 31.82
N VAL A 356 -7.51 19.27 32.42
CA VAL A 356 -8.27 18.05 32.16
C VAL A 356 -9.53 18.08 33.04
N PRO A 357 -10.74 17.98 32.47
CA PRO A 357 -11.95 17.93 33.29
C PRO A 357 -11.95 16.70 34.21
N ASP A 358 -12.42 16.84 35.45
CA ASP A 358 -12.34 15.78 36.47
C ASP A 358 -13.03 14.47 36.04
N ALA A 359 -14.19 14.58 35.37
CA ALA A 359 -14.92 13.44 34.82
C ALA A 359 -14.09 12.62 33.84
N MET A 360 -13.25 13.29 33.04
CA MET A 360 -12.35 12.63 32.11
C MET A 360 -11.20 11.94 32.86
N ALA A 361 -10.60 12.62 33.84
CA ALA A 361 -9.57 12.04 34.68
C ALA A 361 -10.07 10.79 35.42
N GLU A 362 -11.33 10.76 35.83
CA GLU A 362 -11.98 9.57 36.40
C GLU A 362 -12.15 8.45 35.37
N GLN A 363 -12.58 8.74 34.14
CA GLN A 363 -12.62 7.72 33.08
C GLN A 363 -11.24 7.11 32.81
N PHE A 364 -10.18 7.93 32.77
CA PHE A 364 -8.81 7.43 32.61
C PHE A 364 -8.37 6.53 33.77
N ARG A 365 -8.72 6.87 35.01
CA ARG A 365 -8.46 6.03 36.19
C ARG A 365 -9.16 4.67 36.08
N ARG A 366 -10.35 4.62 35.50
CA ARG A 366 -11.10 3.37 35.23
C ARG A 366 -10.56 2.59 34.03
N GLY A 367 -9.95 3.29 33.09
CA GLY A 367 -9.42 2.76 31.84
C GLY A 367 -10.31 3.02 30.63
N PRO A 368 -9.90 2.57 29.44
CA PRO A 368 -10.54 2.94 28.18
C PRO A 368 -11.84 2.17 27.93
N GLY A 369 -12.40 1.48 28.94
CA GLY A 369 -13.56 0.60 28.77
C GLY A 369 -13.25 -0.76 28.17
N HIS A 370 -14.29 -1.51 27.82
CA HIS A 370 -14.16 -2.86 27.26
C HIS A 370 -13.73 -2.82 25.79
N SER A 371 -12.95 -3.82 25.40
CA SER A 371 -12.56 -4.00 24.01
C SER A 371 -13.70 -4.64 23.20
N LEU A 372 -14.07 -4.01 22.09
CA LEU A 372 -15.10 -4.52 21.19
C LEU A 372 -14.62 -5.68 20.30
N ASP A 373 -13.32 -5.74 19.99
CA ASP A 373 -12.62 -6.88 19.38
C ASP A 373 -11.17 -6.94 19.91
N ALA A 374 -10.96 -7.73 20.96
CA ALA A 374 -9.64 -7.90 21.57
C ALA A 374 -8.59 -8.57 20.66
N THR A 375 -9.01 -9.25 19.59
CA THR A 375 -8.13 -10.08 18.77
C THR A 375 -7.60 -9.35 17.54
N ASN A 376 -8.43 -8.54 16.88
CA ASN A 376 -8.07 -7.89 15.61
C ASN A 376 -8.26 -6.38 15.60
N GLY A 377 -8.63 -5.77 16.73
CA GLY A 377 -8.88 -4.33 16.81
C GLY A 377 -7.64 -3.42 16.78
N GLY A 378 -6.45 -4.00 16.74
CA GLY A 378 -5.17 -3.31 16.55
C GLY A 378 -4.76 -3.15 15.09
N LEU A 379 -3.66 -2.43 14.87
CA LEU A 379 -3.02 -2.46 13.56
C LEU A 379 -2.43 -3.86 13.31
N LEU A 380 -2.75 -4.43 12.15
CA LEU A 380 -2.31 -5.77 11.76
C LEU A 380 -1.05 -5.71 10.90
N PRO A 381 -0.34 -6.84 10.72
CA PRO A 381 0.85 -6.87 9.88
C PRO A 381 0.58 -6.40 8.46
N TYR A 382 1.49 -5.63 7.89
CA TYR A 382 1.37 -5.10 6.54
C TYR A 382 2.73 -5.02 5.84
N GLN A 383 2.74 -5.07 4.52
CA GLN A 383 3.91 -4.94 3.67
C GLN A 383 4.22 -3.46 3.50
N ASN A 384 5.48 -3.11 3.71
CA ASN A 384 6.01 -1.80 3.38
C ASN A 384 7.37 -1.93 2.70
N LEU A 385 7.84 -0.84 2.07
CA LEU A 385 9.21 -0.77 1.55
C LEU A 385 10.20 -0.76 2.72
N THR A 386 11.34 -1.41 2.53
CA THR A 386 12.46 -1.34 3.46
C THR A 386 13.15 0.02 3.33
N GLY A 387 13.11 0.83 4.40
CA GLY A 387 13.66 2.19 4.39
C GLY A 387 12.83 3.16 3.54
N THR A 388 13.48 4.20 3.02
CA THR A 388 12.84 5.24 2.19
C THR A 388 13.57 5.35 0.86
N PRO A 389 13.35 4.42 -0.08
CA PRO A 389 14.06 4.42 -1.36
C PRO A 389 13.74 5.69 -2.15
N MET A 390 14.77 6.45 -2.49
CA MET A 390 14.63 7.64 -3.34
C MET A 390 14.60 7.30 -4.84
N LEU A 391 15.14 6.14 -5.21
CA LEU A 391 15.08 5.63 -6.57
C LEU A 391 13.68 5.08 -6.85
N ASN A 392 13.09 5.54 -7.95
CA ASN A 392 11.78 5.08 -8.39
C ASN A 392 11.79 3.64 -8.93
N ALA A 393 12.96 3.04 -9.12
CA ALA A 393 13.15 1.69 -9.62
C ALA A 393 13.20 0.66 -8.49
N ALA A 394 12.37 -0.38 -8.58
CA ALA A 394 12.52 -1.60 -7.78
C ALA A 394 13.71 -2.43 -8.26
N PRO A 395 14.15 -3.44 -7.49
CA PRO A 395 15.21 -4.35 -7.89
C PRO A 395 14.88 -5.02 -9.21
N ARG A 396 15.87 -5.02 -10.10
CA ARG A 396 15.83 -5.68 -11.39
C ARG A 396 15.54 -7.16 -11.24
N ILE A 397 14.84 -7.72 -12.22
CA ILE A 397 14.69 -9.15 -12.44
C ILE A 397 15.30 -9.44 -13.81
N THR A 398 16.36 -10.24 -13.81
CA THR A 398 17.05 -10.68 -15.02
C THR A 398 16.63 -12.10 -15.35
N ILE A 399 16.47 -12.39 -16.64
CA ILE A 399 16.05 -13.69 -17.15
C ILE A 399 16.95 -14.08 -18.32
N GLU A 400 17.53 -15.28 -18.25
CA GLU A 400 18.23 -15.91 -19.38
C GLU A 400 17.30 -16.92 -20.05
N VAL A 401 16.96 -16.67 -21.31
CA VAL A 401 16.19 -17.62 -22.13
C VAL A 401 17.15 -18.38 -23.03
N THR A 402 16.94 -19.69 -23.11
CA THR A 402 17.73 -20.63 -23.92
C THR A 402 16.89 -21.21 -25.05
N ARG A 403 17.58 -21.50 -26.16
CA ARG A 403 17.04 -22.24 -27.30
C ARG A 403 18.08 -23.24 -27.78
N ASN A 404 17.73 -24.52 -27.86
CA ASN A 404 18.66 -25.55 -28.27
C ASN A 404 19.09 -25.38 -29.74
N SER A 405 20.38 -25.60 -30.04
CA SER A 405 20.95 -25.36 -31.38
C SER A 405 20.30 -26.23 -32.45
N ASN A 406 19.90 -27.45 -32.11
CA ASN A 406 19.19 -28.37 -32.99
C ASN A 406 17.82 -27.83 -33.48
N THR A 407 17.25 -26.82 -32.83
CA THR A 407 15.97 -26.18 -33.24
C THR A 407 16.17 -24.94 -34.10
N LEU A 408 17.41 -24.42 -34.22
CA LEU A 408 17.69 -23.15 -34.91
C LEU A 408 17.40 -23.21 -36.41
N VAL A 409 17.72 -24.34 -37.05
CA VAL A 409 17.60 -24.55 -38.49
C VAL A 409 16.46 -25.53 -38.78
N LYS A 410 15.31 -25.01 -39.27
CA LYS A 410 14.15 -25.84 -39.66
C LYS A 410 14.30 -26.50 -41.04
N THR A 411 15.23 -26.05 -41.87
CA THR A 411 15.54 -26.62 -43.20
C THR A 411 16.78 -27.52 -43.12
N VAL A 412 16.57 -28.78 -42.74
CA VAL A 412 17.65 -29.75 -42.48
C VAL A 412 18.43 -30.11 -43.76
N ASP A 413 17.78 -30.07 -44.92
CA ASP A 413 18.35 -30.45 -46.22
C ASP A 413 19.26 -29.37 -46.85
N LEU A 414 19.29 -28.18 -46.26
CA LEU A 414 20.09 -27.04 -46.72
C LEU A 414 21.29 -26.80 -45.79
N ARG A 415 21.91 -27.84 -45.24
CA ARG A 415 23.18 -27.72 -44.48
C ARG A 415 24.36 -28.02 -45.41
N GLY A 416 25.03 -26.98 -45.86
CA GLY A 416 26.15 -27.04 -46.80
C GLY A 416 27.33 -27.78 -46.16
N GLY A 417 28.09 -28.52 -46.97
CA GLY A 417 29.26 -29.26 -46.52
C GLY A 417 30.54 -28.41 -46.51
N GLY A 418 31.54 -28.83 -45.71
CA GLY A 418 32.88 -28.26 -45.71
C GLY A 418 32.93 -26.78 -45.30
N ARG A 419 33.52 -25.91 -46.13
CA ARG A 419 33.66 -24.47 -45.84
C ARG A 419 32.34 -23.68 -45.91
N MET A 420 31.26 -24.31 -46.39
CA MET A 420 29.92 -23.71 -46.44
C MET A 420 29.02 -24.16 -45.29
N ALA A 421 29.52 -25.05 -44.42
CA ALA A 421 28.85 -25.41 -43.18
C ALA A 421 28.89 -24.21 -42.23
N VAL A 422 27.71 -23.74 -41.83
CA VAL A 422 27.62 -22.80 -40.71
C VAL A 422 27.68 -23.64 -39.44
N ASP A 423 28.80 -23.51 -38.74
CA ASP A 423 28.94 -24.10 -37.41
C ASP A 423 28.25 -23.17 -36.41
N ASP A 424 27.21 -23.69 -35.75
CA ASP A 424 26.40 -22.91 -34.81
C ASP A 424 27.24 -22.43 -33.62
N ASN A 425 28.43 -23.02 -33.36
CA ASN A 425 29.41 -22.65 -32.33
C ASN A 425 28.78 -22.24 -30.98
N ALA A 426 27.58 -22.78 -30.71
CA ALA A 426 26.76 -22.36 -29.61
C ALA A 426 27.38 -22.94 -28.36
N ALA A 427 27.86 -22.06 -27.49
CA ALA A 427 28.56 -22.45 -26.29
C ALA A 427 27.60 -23.25 -25.37
N GLY A 428 27.88 -24.55 -25.19
CA GLY A 428 27.00 -25.50 -24.51
C GLY A 428 25.79 -25.99 -25.33
N GLY A 429 25.80 -25.89 -26.66
CA GLY A 429 24.76 -26.45 -27.54
C GLY A 429 23.43 -25.69 -27.57
N ALA A 430 23.39 -24.45 -27.07
CA ALA A 430 22.18 -23.62 -27.05
C ALA A 430 22.51 -22.15 -27.34
N MET A 431 21.62 -21.49 -28.07
CA MET A 431 21.58 -20.03 -28.18
C MET A 431 20.94 -19.48 -26.90
N ARG A 432 21.49 -18.40 -26.35
CA ARG A 432 20.97 -17.75 -25.14
C ARG A 432 20.75 -16.26 -25.38
N ALA A 433 19.70 -15.72 -24.77
CA ALA A 433 19.48 -14.28 -24.68
C ALA A 433 19.22 -13.90 -23.23
N LEU A 434 19.69 -12.72 -22.87
CA LEU A 434 19.60 -12.19 -21.52
C LEU A 434 18.80 -10.89 -21.59
N SER A 435 17.79 -10.77 -20.74
CA SER A 435 17.01 -9.55 -20.60
C SER A 435 16.71 -9.25 -19.15
N SER A 436 16.42 -8.00 -18.89
CA SER A 436 16.19 -7.46 -17.57
C SER A 436 15.01 -6.50 -17.58
N ALA A 437 14.24 -6.52 -16.51
CA ALA A 437 13.12 -5.62 -16.30
C ALA A 437 12.95 -5.35 -14.82
N ASN A 438 12.21 -4.30 -14.49
CA ASN A 438 11.84 -4.01 -13.11
C ASN A 438 10.51 -3.27 -13.03
N ALA A 439 9.89 -3.36 -11.87
CA ALA A 439 8.85 -2.44 -11.47
C ALA A 439 9.46 -1.06 -11.19
N TYR A 440 8.75 0.00 -11.53
CA TYR A 440 9.09 1.37 -11.18
C TYR A 440 7.85 2.12 -10.71
N PHE A 441 8.03 3.04 -9.78
CA PHE A 441 6.96 3.83 -9.18
C PHE A 441 6.90 5.21 -9.80
N VAL A 442 5.80 5.53 -10.45
CA VAL A 442 5.53 6.89 -10.93
C VAL A 442 4.05 7.17 -10.75
N ARG A 443 3.72 8.09 -9.83
CA ARG A 443 2.38 8.67 -9.80
C ARG A 443 2.13 9.32 -11.18
N PRO A 444 0.99 9.05 -11.81
CA PRO A 444 0.63 9.76 -13.02
C PRO A 444 0.45 11.27 -12.73
N ASP A 445 1.26 12.13 -13.37
CA ASP A 445 1.20 13.59 -13.29
C ASP A 445 1.36 14.21 -14.69
N GLU A 446 0.66 15.32 -14.97
CA GLU A 446 0.69 16.05 -16.25
C GLU A 446 1.88 17.01 -16.38
N THR A 447 3.09 16.65 -15.95
CA THR A 447 4.24 17.51 -16.31
C THR A 447 4.62 17.44 -17.79
N SER A 448 3.95 16.60 -18.60
CA SER A 448 4.04 16.70 -20.05
C SER A 448 3.12 17.82 -20.57
N SER A 449 3.67 19.02 -20.68
CA SER A 449 3.13 20.13 -21.45
C SER A 449 3.06 19.79 -22.95
N GLY A 450 2.14 18.91 -23.34
CA GLY A 450 2.00 18.47 -24.72
C GLY A 450 0.63 17.87 -24.96
N SER A 451 -0.19 18.56 -25.74
CA SER A 451 -1.49 18.14 -26.22
C SER A 451 -1.38 16.85 -27.06
N SER A 452 -1.31 15.68 -26.43
CA SER A 452 -1.43 14.39 -27.12
C SER A 452 -2.79 13.78 -26.80
N ILE A 453 -3.61 13.71 -27.84
CA ILE A 453 -5.04 13.34 -27.84
C ILE A 453 -5.24 11.81 -27.70
N ILE A 454 -4.21 11.04 -27.38
CA ILE A 454 -4.27 9.58 -27.18
C ILE A 454 -3.42 9.20 -25.96
N GLY A 455 -4.06 8.64 -24.92
CA GLY A 455 -3.38 8.15 -23.71
C GLY A 455 -3.25 9.14 -22.55
N GLY A 456 -3.75 10.38 -22.70
CA GLY A 456 -3.86 11.33 -21.59
C GLY A 456 -4.93 10.91 -20.57
N LEU A 457 -4.68 11.16 -19.28
CA LEU A 457 -5.65 10.86 -18.22
C LEU A 457 -6.81 11.83 -18.27
N MET A 458 -8.04 11.31 -18.29
CA MET A 458 -9.21 12.15 -18.05
C MET A 458 -9.20 12.60 -16.58
N ASN A 459 -9.34 13.91 -16.36
CA ASN A 459 -9.27 14.56 -15.04
C ASN A 459 -7.93 14.41 -14.31
N ALA A 460 -6.79 14.56 -14.99
CA ALA A 460 -5.48 14.37 -14.36
C ALA A 460 -5.21 15.27 -13.14
N GLY A 461 -5.87 16.43 -13.03
CA GLY A 461 -5.86 17.25 -11.81
C GLY A 461 -6.40 16.54 -10.56
N GLN A 462 -7.20 15.47 -10.73
CA GLN A 462 -7.65 14.58 -9.64
C GLN A 462 -6.59 13.54 -9.25
N TRP A 463 -5.58 13.30 -10.10
CA TRP A 463 -4.53 12.31 -9.90
C TRP A 463 -3.21 12.94 -9.46
N ALA A 464 -2.93 14.16 -9.91
CA ALA A 464 -1.76 14.93 -9.50
C ALA A 464 -1.77 15.23 -8.00
N ARG A 465 -0.57 15.35 -7.41
CA ARG A 465 -0.48 15.84 -6.03
C ARG A 465 -0.82 17.32 -5.98
N ALA A 466 -1.53 17.73 -4.93
CA ALA A 466 -1.86 19.14 -4.72
C ALA A 466 -0.62 20.04 -4.62
N ASP A 467 0.50 19.51 -4.10
CA ASP A 467 1.77 20.22 -3.97
C ASP A 467 2.68 20.14 -5.21
N ARG A 468 2.25 19.43 -6.28
CA ARG A 468 3.02 19.20 -7.52
C ARG A 468 4.43 18.61 -7.30
N LYS A 469 4.69 17.98 -6.15
CA LYS A 469 6.00 17.34 -5.88
C LYS A 469 6.00 15.89 -6.34
N THR A 470 7.17 15.39 -6.73
CA THR A 470 7.38 13.96 -7.01
C THR A 470 7.07 13.14 -5.76
N GLU A 471 6.22 12.12 -5.91
CA GLU A 471 5.97 11.14 -4.87
C GLU A 471 7.06 10.07 -4.91
N TYR A 472 7.66 9.79 -3.75
CA TYR A 472 8.59 8.67 -3.62
C TYR A 472 7.84 7.34 -3.59
N PRO A 473 8.49 6.24 -3.98
CA PRO A 473 7.92 4.91 -3.86
C PRO A 473 7.26 4.66 -2.51
N SER A 474 6.04 4.14 -2.55
CA SER A 474 5.33 3.69 -1.36
C SER A 474 4.48 2.47 -1.67
N LEU A 475 4.14 1.71 -0.62
CA LEU A 475 3.09 0.69 -0.68
C LEU A 475 1.78 1.24 -0.08
N PHE A 476 1.51 2.54 -0.21
CA PHE A 476 0.20 3.14 0.06
C PHE A 476 -0.40 3.77 -1.21
N SER A 477 0.38 3.87 -2.29
CA SER A 477 -0.04 4.40 -3.58
C SER A 477 0.14 3.33 -4.68
N PRO A 478 -0.90 2.92 -5.42
CA PRO A 478 -0.84 1.83 -6.39
C PRO A 478 -0.37 2.32 -7.77
N TYR A 479 0.85 2.89 -7.83
CA TYR A 479 1.41 3.49 -9.05
C TYR A 479 2.65 2.77 -9.58
N TRP A 480 2.79 1.48 -9.26
CA TRP A 480 3.86 0.64 -9.77
C TRP A 480 3.55 0.17 -11.20
N GLN A 481 4.52 0.33 -12.09
CA GLN A 481 4.45 -0.06 -13.50
C GLN A 481 5.69 -0.87 -13.87
N ALA A 482 5.63 -1.64 -14.95
CA ALA A 482 6.76 -2.44 -15.41
C ALA A 482 7.50 -1.75 -16.56
N THR A 483 8.83 -1.85 -16.57
CA THR A 483 9.67 -1.40 -17.67
C THR A 483 10.81 -2.37 -17.93
N LEU A 484 11.31 -2.39 -19.16
CA LEU A 484 12.59 -3.04 -19.45
C LEU A 484 13.72 -2.21 -18.85
N ALA A 485 14.75 -2.90 -18.37
CA ALA A 485 15.93 -2.32 -17.77
C ALA A 485 17.19 -2.84 -18.49
N PRO A 486 18.24 -2.02 -18.60
CA PRO A 486 19.51 -2.51 -19.14
C PRO A 486 20.05 -3.64 -18.26
N VAL A 487 20.65 -4.66 -18.90
CA VAL A 487 21.42 -5.71 -18.22
C VAL A 487 22.80 -5.15 -17.87
N SER A 488 23.30 -5.34 -16.65
CA SER A 488 24.60 -4.78 -16.28
C SER A 488 25.77 -5.53 -16.95
N ASP A 489 26.90 -4.86 -17.12
CA ASP A 489 28.11 -5.46 -17.68
C ASP A 489 28.59 -6.67 -16.88
N SER A 490 28.49 -6.60 -15.54
CA SER A 490 28.81 -7.70 -14.65
C SER A 490 27.93 -8.94 -14.89
N GLU A 491 26.61 -8.76 -15.08
CA GLU A 491 25.67 -9.84 -15.37
C GLU A 491 25.95 -10.44 -16.76
N ARG A 492 26.22 -9.60 -17.76
CA ARG A 492 26.60 -10.05 -19.10
C ARG A 492 27.90 -10.85 -19.08
N ALA A 493 28.91 -10.39 -18.34
CA ALA A 493 30.18 -11.09 -18.19
C ALA A 493 30.01 -12.42 -17.45
N ALA A 494 29.21 -12.45 -16.38
CA ALA A 494 28.91 -13.66 -15.63
C ALA A 494 28.15 -14.69 -16.49
N ALA A 495 27.20 -14.25 -17.31
CA ALA A 495 26.49 -15.11 -18.26
C ALA A 495 27.45 -15.69 -19.32
N GLN A 496 28.31 -14.84 -19.92
CA GLN A 496 29.31 -15.27 -20.89
C GLN A 496 30.33 -16.26 -20.33
N ALA A 497 30.87 -16.00 -19.13
CA ALA A 497 31.88 -16.86 -18.50
C ALA A 497 31.40 -18.30 -18.28
N ASN A 498 30.09 -18.48 -18.07
CA ASN A 498 29.50 -19.79 -17.85
C ASN A 498 29.03 -20.50 -19.13
N GLN A 499 28.91 -19.77 -20.22
CA GLN A 499 28.63 -20.35 -21.53
C GLN A 499 29.89 -21.02 -22.08
N ILE A 500 31.07 -20.48 -21.80
CA ILE A 500 32.36 -21.05 -22.18
C ILE A 500 32.63 -22.29 -21.30
N SER A 501 32.69 -23.48 -21.91
CA SER A 501 33.08 -24.68 -21.18
C SER A 501 34.48 -24.49 -20.57
N THR A 502 34.71 -25.01 -19.37
CA THR A 502 36.02 -25.02 -18.70
C THR A 502 37.12 -25.66 -19.56
N ALA A 503 36.77 -26.52 -20.53
CA ALA A 503 37.70 -27.13 -21.47
C ALA A 503 38.27 -26.16 -22.52
N THR A 504 37.59 -25.03 -22.78
CA THR A 504 38.03 -24.04 -23.78
C THR A 504 39.01 -23.02 -23.18
N GLN A 505 38.98 -22.78 -21.86
CA GLN A 505 39.95 -21.92 -21.19
C GLN A 505 41.36 -22.52 -21.11
N ALA A 506 41.49 -23.85 -21.24
CA ALA A 506 42.78 -24.55 -21.20
C ALA A 506 43.52 -24.65 -22.55
N ARG A 507 42.96 -24.11 -23.64
CA ARG A 507 43.61 -24.04 -24.96
C ARG A 507 43.95 -22.60 -25.34
N LYS A 508 44.91 -22.02 -24.62
CA LYS A 508 45.79 -20.97 -25.14
C LYS A 508 47.22 -21.24 -24.64
N PRO A 509 48.12 -21.75 -25.49
CA PRO A 509 49.46 -21.21 -25.56
C PRO A 509 49.46 -19.85 -26.27
#